data_AF-A0A6A4GSV4-F1
#
_entry.id   AF-A0A6A4GSV4-F1
#
_cell.length_a   1.000
_cell.length_b   1.000
_cell.length_c   1.000
_cell.angle_alpha   90.00
_cell.angle_beta   90.00
_cell.angle_gamma   90.00
#
_symmetry.space_group_name_H-M   'P 1'
#
loop_
_entity.id
_entity.type
_entity.pdbx_description
1 polymer ?
#
loop_
_entity_poly.entity_id
_entity_poly.type
_entity_poly.pdbx_seq_one_letter_code
_entity_poly.pdbx_strand_id
1 'polypeptide(L)'
;MRKLNALQRLKFQQESFIKYPSGSIPLPTRHSPNTYGHLWPTLFPYGVGMMENDDVRSNDSVGFKEVTMRSHVAHLLQSGPNRRFQTHLSFMFVMNNILLRRETSYNARLAVKKSWFPRVDALLDMVTDSTIESYTDKLKSNPFARAETEGEKAAAKLIQHVNYVAEHVPGSMREIQEMREELFSIVNTDGMPHIFFTLNPTDTNNPIAQVFAGREIDLDKFFHDLNPGAENSERSAFISQNPVAAAEFFHHSVKTLIQILLGTERDSKNGIFGEVSVYYGVVE
;
A
#
# COMPACT_ATOMS: atom_id res chain seq x y z
N MET A 1 -4.77 -35.13 -27.66
CA MET A 1 -5.25 -34.26 -28.76
C MET A 1 -4.94 -32.78 -28.53
N ARG A 2 -5.50 -32.08 -27.52
CA ARG A 2 -5.29 -30.62 -27.32
C ARG A 2 -3.81 -30.19 -27.20
N LYS A 3 -2.98 -30.92 -26.43
CA LYS A 3 -1.53 -30.62 -26.29
C LYS A 3 -0.74 -30.81 -27.59
N LEU A 4 -1.10 -31.82 -28.41
CA LEU A 4 -0.47 -32.09 -29.70
C LEU A 4 -0.80 -31.00 -30.73
N ASN A 5 -2.05 -30.53 -30.75
CA ASN A 5 -2.46 -29.40 -31.59
C ASN A 5 -1.74 -28.10 -31.18
N ALA A 6 -1.57 -27.84 -29.89
CA ALA A 6 -0.80 -26.69 -29.41
C ALA A 6 0.68 -26.75 -29.86
N LEU A 7 1.31 -27.92 -29.78
CA LEU A 7 2.69 -28.13 -30.25
C LEU A 7 2.86 -27.95 -31.76
N GLN A 8 1.91 -28.43 -32.57
CA GLN A 8 1.93 -28.17 -34.01
C GLN A 8 1.84 -26.66 -34.30
N ARG A 9 0.91 -25.96 -33.66
CA ARG A 9 0.74 -24.50 -33.83
C ARG A 9 2.00 -23.72 -33.45
N LEU A 10 2.66 -24.10 -32.35
CA LEU A 10 3.94 -23.52 -31.92
C LEU A 10 5.05 -23.72 -32.96
N LYS A 11 5.14 -24.92 -33.56
CA LYS A 11 6.19 -25.26 -34.53
C LYS A 11 6.05 -24.52 -35.84
N PHE A 12 4.82 -24.22 -36.26
CA PHE A 12 4.53 -23.54 -37.52
C PHE A 12 4.36 -22.01 -37.38
N GLN A 13 4.65 -21.43 -36.20
CA GLN A 13 4.54 -19.99 -35.91
C GLN A 13 3.18 -19.37 -36.30
N GLN A 14 2.11 -20.16 -36.28
CA GLN A 14 0.79 -19.73 -36.74
C GLN A 14 0.04 -18.86 -35.72
N GLU A 15 0.48 -18.84 -34.45
CA GLU A 15 -0.12 -18.04 -33.38
C GLU A 15 1.00 -17.38 -32.53
N SER A 16 0.78 -16.15 -32.09
CA SER A 16 1.61 -15.47 -31.10
C SER A 16 1.46 -16.13 -29.74
N PHE A 17 2.56 -16.53 -29.11
CA PHE A 17 2.56 -17.15 -27.78
C PHE A 17 3.35 -16.31 -26.77
N ILE A 18 2.92 -16.37 -25.50
CA ILE A 18 3.64 -15.73 -24.40
C ILE A 18 4.75 -16.69 -23.94
N LYS A 19 6.01 -16.30 -24.19
CA LYS A 19 7.17 -17.01 -23.65
C LYS A 19 7.36 -16.57 -22.20
N TYR A 20 7.33 -17.51 -21.25
CA TYR A 20 7.68 -17.24 -19.84
C TYR A 20 9.05 -17.85 -19.53
N PRO A 21 10.17 -17.15 -19.82
CA PRO A 21 11.49 -17.64 -19.49
C PRO A 21 11.74 -17.54 -17.98
N SER A 22 12.39 -18.54 -17.40
CA SER A 22 13.09 -18.38 -16.12
C SER A 22 14.31 -17.49 -16.37
N GLY A 23 14.37 -16.34 -15.69
CA GLY A 23 15.47 -15.37 -15.81
C GLY A 23 16.02 -14.99 -14.44
N SER A 24 17.33 -14.71 -14.36
CA SER A 24 18.01 -14.20 -13.16
C SER A 24 17.88 -12.68 -13.00
N ILE A 25 17.32 -11.99 -14.00
CA ILE A 25 17.17 -10.54 -14.03
C ILE A 25 15.71 -10.22 -13.68
N PRO A 26 15.45 -9.49 -12.58
CA PRO A 26 14.10 -9.07 -12.22
C PRO A 26 13.54 -8.14 -13.31
N LEU A 27 12.28 -8.36 -13.70
CA LEU A 27 11.61 -7.45 -14.63
C LEU A 27 11.48 -6.05 -14.01
N PRO A 28 11.68 -4.99 -14.80
CA PRO A 28 11.45 -3.64 -14.34
C PRO A 28 9.97 -3.50 -13.93
N THR A 29 9.77 -2.92 -12.76
CA THR A 29 8.43 -2.63 -12.23
C THR A 29 8.03 -1.19 -12.51
N ARG A 30 8.83 -0.38 -13.23
CA ARG A 30 8.56 1.02 -13.63
C ARG A 30 8.60 1.14 -15.15
N HIS A 31 7.71 1.94 -15.73
CA HIS A 31 7.63 2.22 -17.17
C HIS A 31 7.63 0.93 -18.02
N SER A 32 7.00 -0.13 -17.49
CA SER A 32 6.95 -1.45 -18.12
C SER A 32 5.52 -1.98 -18.09
N PRO A 33 4.59 -1.38 -18.85
CA PRO A 33 3.17 -1.72 -18.82
C PRO A 33 2.92 -3.19 -19.13
N ASN A 34 3.69 -3.76 -20.05
CA ASN A 34 3.62 -5.17 -20.43
C ASN A 34 3.86 -6.12 -19.25
N THR A 35 4.68 -5.73 -18.27
CA THR A 35 4.90 -6.55 -17.06
C THR A 35 3.57 -6.77 -16.31
N TYR A 36 2.71 -5.76 -16.22
CA TYR A 36 1.40 -5.88 -15.55
C TYR A 36 0.42 -6.75 -16.33
N GLY A 37 0.40 -6.61 -17.66
CA GLY A 37 -0.39 -7.49 -18.53
C GLY A 37 0.02 -8.96 -18.38
N HIS A 38 1.33 -9.24 -18.29
CA HIS A 38 1.85 -10.59 -18.09
C HIS A 38 1.59 -11.15 -16.68
N LEU A 39 1.59 -10.30 -15.65
CA LEU A 39 1.28 -10.71 -14.27
C LEU A 39 -0.19 -11.10 -14.11
N TRP A 40 -1.09 -10.41 -14.81
CA TRP A 40 -2.54 -10.60 -14.66
C TRP A 40 -3.28 -10.67 -15.99
N PRO A 41 -3.04 -11.72 -16.79
CA PRO A 41 -3.74 -11.91 -18.06
C PRO A 41 -5.26 -12.03 -17.88
N THR A 42 -5.74 -12.49 -16.71
CA THR A 42 -7.17 -12.56 -16.37
C THR A 42 -7.78 -11.18 -16.09
N LEU A 43 -6.99 -10.22 -15.61
CA LEU A 43 -7.44 -8.85 -15.37
C LEU A 43 -7.29 -7.97 -16.61
N PHE A 44 -6.30 -8.26 -17.45
CA PHE A 44 -6.01 -7.54 -18.70
C PHE A 44 -6.08 -8.48 -19.93
N PRO A 45 -7.24 -9.11 -20.22
CA PRO A 45 -7.36 -10.15 -21.25
C PRO A 45 -7.08 -9.66 -22.67
N TYR A 46 -7.20 -8.35 -22.92
CA TYR A 46 -6.94 -7.74 -24.22
C TYR A 46 -5.58 -7.05 -24.31
N GLY A 47 -4.75 -7.12 -23.25
CA GLY A 47 -3.46 -6.43 -23.22
C GLY A 47 -3.57 -4.90 -23.30
N VAL A 48 -4.65 -4.32 -22.77
CA VAL A 48 -4.89 -2.86 -22.73
C VAL A 48 -5.28 -2.42 -21.31
N GLY A 49 -5.15 -1.13 -21.02
CA GLY A 49 -5.55 -0.55 -19.72
C GLY A 49 -4.60 -0.88 -18.56
N MET A 50 -3.39 -1.34 -18.85
CA MET A 50 -2.37 -1.60 -17.83
C MET A 50 -1.78 -0.29 -17.31
N MET A 51 -1.23 -0.34 -16.09
CA MET A 51 -0.58 0.80 -15.45
C MET A 51 0.65 1.25 -16.23
N GLU A 52 0.91 2.56 -16.22
CA GLU A 52 2.08 3.18 -16.90
C GLU A 52 2.17 2.87 -18.39
N ASN A 53 1.02 2.70 -19.04
CA ASN A 53 0.96 2.54 -20.48
C ASN A 53 0.82 3.90 -21.16
N ASP A 54 1.96 4.50 -21.49
CA ASP A 54 2.02 5.79 -22.20
C ASP A 54 1.82 5.64 -23.72
N ASP A 55 1.85 4.42 -24.26
CA ASP A 55 1.71 4.16 -25.71
C ASP A 55 0.27 4.43 -26.21
N VAL A 56 -0.72 4.45 -25.32
CA VAL A 56 -2.14 4.66 -25.64
C VAL A 56 -2.50 6.16 -25.72
N ARG A 57 -1.50 7.07 -25.68
CA ARG A 57 -1.70 8.51 -25.88
C ARG A 57 -2.08 8.80 -27.34
N SER A 58 -3.33 8.51 -27.70
CA SER A 58 -3.93 8.92 -28.95
C SER A 58 -4.26 10.42 -28.86
N ASN A 59 -3.63 11.21 -29.73
CA ASN A 59 -3.73 12.66 -29.92
C ASN A 59 -2.95 13.55 -28.95
N ASP A 60 -1.78 14.00 -29.43
CA ASP A 60 -0.97 15.12 -28.89
C ASP A 60 -1.74 16.46 -28.84
N SER A 61 -2.96 16.53 -29.40
CA SER A 61 -3.81 17.72 -29.38
C SER A 61 -4.56 17.93 -28.06
N VAL A 62 -4.68 16.90 -27.23
CA VAL A 62 -5.27 16.99 -25.88
C VAL A 62 -4.18 16.61 -24.90
N GLY A 63 -3.67 17.58 -24.13
CA GLY A 63 -2.66 17.33 -23.11
C GLY A 63 -3.21 16.38 -22.04
N PHE A 64 -2.99 15.08 -22.20
CA PHE A 64 -3.38 14.11 -21.20
C PHE A 64 -2.44 14.21 -20.00
N LYS A 65 -3.02 14.49 -18.83
CA LYS A 65 -2.29 14.50 -17.56
C LYS A 65 -1.82 13.09 -17.24
N GLU A 66 -0.55 12.95 -16.87
CA GLU A 66 0.00 11.68 -16.39
C GLU A 66 -0.81 11.18 -15.19
N VAL A 67 -1.34 9.96 -15.30
CA VAL A 67 -2.07 9.30 -14.21
C VAL A 67 -1.06 8.54 -13.37
N THR A 68 -0.90 8.96 -12.11
CA THR A 68 0.01 8.26 -11.19
C THR A 68 -0.42 6.81 -10.99
N MET A 69 0.55 5.93 -10.72
CA MET A 69 0.28 4.51 -10.45
C MET A 69 -0.75 4.30 -9.34
N ARG A 70 -0.64 5.07 -8.24
CA ARG A 70 -1.56 4.99 -7.09
C ARG A 70 -2.99 5.32 -7.52
N SER A 71 -3.18 6.42 -8.27
CA SER A 71 -4.49 6.82 -8.78
C SER A 71 -5.07 5.78 -9.75
N HIS A 72 -4.25 5.21 -10.63
CA HIS A 72 -4.71 4.19 -11.57
C HIS A 72 -5.12 2.90 -10.83
N VAL A 73 -4.35 2.42 -9.86
CA VAL A 73 -4.72 1.24 -9.05
C VAL A 73 -6.01 1.50 -8.28
N ALA A 74 -6.15 2.67 -7.64
CA ALA A 74 -7.39 3.04 -6.95
C ALA A 74 -8.58 3.03 -7.91
N HIS A 75 -8.41 3.57 -9.12
CA HIS A 75 -9.43 3.51 -10.16
C HIS A 75 -9.78 2.06 -10.54
N LEU A 76 -8.80 1.17 -10.75
CA LEU A 76 -9.06 -0.25 -11.09
C LEU A 76 -9.78 -1.00 -9.96
N LEU A 77 -9.50 -0.66 -8.71
CA LEU A 77 -10.20 -1.24 -7.56
C LEU A 77 -11.63 -0.72 -7.45
N GLN A 78 -11.89 0.55 -7.78
CA GLN A 78 -13.22 1.16 -7.65
C GLN A 78 -14.08 1.05 -8.91
N SER A 79 -13.46 0.83 -10.07
CA SER A 79 -14.11 0.95 -11.38
C SER A 79 -14.16 -0.40 -12.07
N GLY A 80 -15.35 -0.94 -12.20
CA GLY A 80 -15.60 -2.14 -12.98
C GLY A 80 -16.89 -2.85 -12.57
N PRO A 81 -17.62 -3.46 -13.52
CA PRO A 81 -18.92 -4.07 -13.22
C PRO A 81 -18.81 -5.30 -12.30
N ASN A 82 -17.66 -5.99 -12.30
CA ASN A 82 -17.54 -7.32 -11.70
C ASN A 82 -16.54 -7.40 -10.53
N ARG A 83 -16.03 -6.27 -10.01
CA ARG A 83 -15.07 -6.21 -8.89
C ARG A 83 -13.83 -7.10 -9.03
N ARG A 84 -13.50 -7.51 -10.27
CA ARG A 84 -12.46 -8.51 -10.56
C ARG A 84 -11.08 -8.16 -10.00
N PHE A 85 -10.75 -6.86 -9.90
CA PHE A 85 -9.49 -6.40 -9.32
C PHE A 85 -9.49 -6.50 -7.80
N GLN A 86 -10.64 -6.30 -7.16
CA GLN A 86 -10.82 -6.40 -5.71
C GLN A 86 -10.72 -7.86 -5.24
N THR A 87 -11.20 -8.81 -6.05
CA THR A 87 -11.27 -10.23 -5.68
C THR A 87 -10.10 -11.07 -6.19
N HIS A 88 -9.16 -10.45 -6.93
CA HIS A 88 -8.01 -11.17 -7.48
C HIS A 88 -6.97 -11.48 -6.40
N LEU A 89 -6.65 -12.77 -6.24
CA LEU A 89 -5.78 -13.31 -5.19
C LEU A 89 -4.45 -12.58 -4.98
N SER A 90 -3.79 -12.13 -6.06
CA SER A 90 -2.46 -11.51 -5.98
C SER A 90 -2.40 -10.03 -6.30
N PHE A 91 -3.46 -9.44 -6.89
CA PHE A 91 -3.36 -8.11 -7.50
C PHE A 91 -3.05 -7.04 -6.44
N MET A 92 -3.90 -6.97 -5.41
CA MET A 92 -3.75 -5.99 -4.33
C MET A 92 -2.43 -6.18 -3.58
N PHE A 93 -2.08 -7.42 -3.24
CA PHE A 93 -0.85 -7.72 -2.50
C PHE A 93 0.39 -7.26 -3.27
N VAL A 94 0.52 -7.64 -4.55
CA VAL A 94 1.67 -7.28 -5.38
C VAL A 94 1.70 -5.79 -5.66
N MET A 95 0.56 -5.16 -5.99
CA MET A 95 0.52 -3.72 -6.25
C MET A 95 0.87 -2.91 -5.01
N ASN A 96 0.36 -3.28 -3.84
CA ASN A 96 0.73 -2.64 -2.59
C ASN A 96 2.24 -2.76 -2.31
N ASN A 97 2.82 -3.95 -2.51
CA ASN A 97 4.27 -4.15 -2.37
C ASN A 97 5.08 -3.31 -3.36
N ILE A 98 4.66 -3.20 -4.62
CA ILE A 98 5.32 -2.36 -5.62
C ILE A 98 5.25 -0.88 -5.20
N LEU A 99 4.09 -0.40 -4.76
CA LEU A 99 3.90 0.96 -4.29
C LEU A 99 4.77 1.28 -3.06
N LEU A 100 4.74 0.43 -2.04
CA LEU A 100 5.57 0.58 -0.82
C LEU A 100 7.06 0.58 -1.15
N ARG A 101 7.52 -0.33 -2.03
CA ARG A 101 8.91 -0.36 -2.48
C ARG A 101 9.30 0.91 -3.22
N ARG A 102 8.41 1.47 -4.03
CA ARG A 102 8.68 2.72 -4.76
C ARG A 102 8.78 3.90 -3.81
N GLU A 103 7.88 4.00 -2.83
CA GLU A 103 7.87 5.08 -1.83
C GLU A 103 9.13 5.03 -0.94
N THR A 104 9.47 3.84 -0.45
CA THR A 104 10.69 3.62 0.34
C THR A 104 11.97 3.89 -0.46
N SER A 105 12.04 3.43 -1.72
CA SER A 105 13.26 3.60 -2.54
C SER A 105 13.50 5.05 -2.98
N TYR A 106 12.45 5.85 -3.17
CA TYR A 106 12.58 7.21 -3.72
C TYR A 106 12.87 8.26 -2.64
N ASN A 107 12.39 8.05 -1.41
CA ASN A 107 12.46 9.05 -0.32
C ASN A 107 13.44 8.67 0.79
N ALA A 108 14.41 7.82 0.47
CA ALA A 108 15.51 7.42 1.33
C ALA A 108 16.38 8.63 1.71
N ARG A 109 16.27 9.13 2.94
CA ARG A 109 17.20 10.13 3.47
C ARG A 109 18.03 9.52 4.60
N LEU A 110 19.28 9.94 4.69
CA LEU A 110 20.13 9.63 5.84
C LEU A 110 19.86 10.68 6.91
N ALA A 111 19.50 10.26 8.12
CA ALA A 111 19.27 11.15 9.24
C ALA A 111 20.19 10.81 10.41
N VAL A 112 20.65 11.84 11.10
CA VAL A 112 21.56 11.74 12.24
C VAL A 112 21.03 12.60 13.37
N LYS A 113 21.17 12.16 14.62
CA LYS A 113 20.87 13.02 15.77
C LYS A 113 21.78 14.25 15.74
N LYS A 114 21.22 15.44 15.94
CA LYS A 114 22.01 16.70 15.95
C LYS A 114 23.19 16.65 16.92
N SER A 115 23.03 16.01 18.08
CA SER A 115 24.11 15.82 19.07
C SER A 115 25.26 14.93 18.59
N TRP A 116 25.02 14.07 17.60
CA TRP A 116 26.04 13.20 17.01
C TRP A 116 26.69 13.79 15.77
N PHE A 117 26.21 14.93 15.27
CA PHE A 117 26.68 15.53 14.03
C PHE A 117 28.21 15.73 14.00
N PRO A 118 28.87 16.29 15.03
CA PRO A 118 30.34 16.45 15.02
C PRO A 118 31.10 15.11 14.92
N ARG A 119 30.53 14.04 15.50
CA ARG A 119 31.12 12.70 15.46
C ARG A 119 30.91 12.03 14.11
N VAL A 120 29.73 12.23 13.51
CA VAL A 120 29.43 11.69 12.18
C VAL A 120 30.24 12.39 11.10
N ASP A 121 30.39 13.71 11.18
CA ASP A 121 31.21 14.51 10.27
C ASP A 121 32.67 14.00 10.24
N ALA A 122 33.28 13.86 11.42
CA ALA A 122 34.63 13.32 11.54
C ALA A 122 34.77 11.86 11.05
N LEU A 123 33.72 11.04 11.18
CA LEU A 123 33.72 9.67 10.65
C LEU A 123 33.55 9.66 9.13
N LEU A 124 32.76 10.57 8.58
CA LEU A 124 32.52 10.70 7.15
C LEU A 124 33.82 11.09 6.43
N ASP A 125 34.59 12.03 6.98
CA ASP A 125 35.89 12.45 6.45
C ASP A 125 36.92 11.32 6.39
N MET A 126 36.81 10.31 7.26
CA MET A 126 37.68 9.13 7.28
C MET A 126 37.30 8.07 6.24
N VAL A 127 36.11 8.18 5.63
CA VAL A 127 35.59 7.21 4.67
C VAL A 127 35.82 7.73 3.25
N THR A 128 36.68 7.03 2.51
CA THR A 128 36.96 7.30 1.09
C THR A 128 36.13 6.40 0.18
N ASP A 129 35.94 6.79 -1.09
CA ASP A 129 35.26 5.96 -2.09
C ASP A 129 35.87 4.55 -2.20
N SER A 130 37.20 4.46 -2.18
CA SER A 130 37.93 3.18 -2.18
C SER A 130 37.63 2.30 -0.97
N THR A 131 37.41 2.91 0.19
CA THR A 131 37.01 2.20 1.42
C THR A 131 35.58 1.66 1.29
N ILE A 132 34.68 2.44 0.69
CA ILE A 132 33.29 2.02 0.47
C ILE A 132 33.26 0.81 -0.48
N GLU A 133 33.98 0.87 -1.59
CA GLU A 133 34.07 -0.25 -2.56
C GLU A 133 34.66 -1.51 -1.91
N SER A 134 35.83 -1.39 -1.26
CA SER A 134 36.49 -2.54 -0.65
C SER A 134 35.64 -3.19 0.44
N TYR A 135 35.02 -2.37 1.29
CA TYR A 135 34.19 -2.86 2.39
C TYR A 135 32.88 -3.48 1.89
N THR A 136 32.29 -2.90 0.85
CA THR A 136 31.07 -3.43 0.21
C THR A 136 31.33 -4.82 -0.38
N ASP A 137 32.42 -5.01 -1.12
CA ASP A 137 32.74 -6.30 -1.74
C ASP A 137 33.13 -7.36 -0.70
N LYS A 138 33.78 -6.93 0.39
CA LYS A 138 34.04 -7.78 1.56
C LYS A 138 32.76 -8.26 2.23
N LEU A 139 31.78 -7.37 2.42
CA LEU A 139 30.47 -7.69 2.99
C LEU A 139 29.59 -8.55 2.07
N LYS A 140 29.64 -8.33 0.75
CA LYS A 140 28.97 -9.19 -0.24
C LYS A 140 29.50 -10.63 -0.19
N SER A 141 30.81 -10.78 -0.01
CA SER A 141 31.47 -12.09 0.07
C SER A 141 31.20 -12.78 1.40
N ASN A 142 31.19 -12.02 2.51
CA ASN A 142 30.88 -12.52 3.84
C ASN A 142 30.14 -11.45 4.67
N PRO A 143 28.85 -11.64 4.97
CA PRO A 143 28.07 -10.70 5.78
C PRO A 143 28.60 -10.47 7.20
N PHE A 144 29.43 -11.38 7.73
CA PHE A 144 30.04 -11.29 9.06
C PHE A 144 31.49 -10.79 9.03
N ALA A 145 31.95 -10.28 7.89
CA ALA A 145 33.30 -9.75 7.76
C ALA A 145 33.55 -8.59 8.73
N ARG A 146 34.71 -8.62 9.40
CA ARG A 146 35.13 -7.55 10.31
C ARG A 146 35.83 -6.43 9.53
N ALA A 147 35.59 -5.21 9.98
CA ALA A 147 36.33 -4.04 9.55
C ALA A 147 37.79 -4.13 10.04
N GLU A 148 38.74 -4.07 9.11
CA GLU A 148 40.18 -4.20 9.40
C GLU A 148 40.88 -2.85 9.30
N THR A 149 40.59 -2.09 8.23
CA THR A 149 41.21 -0.76 8.02
C THR A 149 40.53 0.31 8.88
N GLU A 150 41.24 1.41 9.14
CA GLU A 150 40.65 2.54 9.89
C GLU A 150 39.44 3.14 9.16
N GLY A 151 39.48 3.21 7.83
CA GLY A 151 38.33 3.62 7.00
C GLY A 151 37.15 2.65 7.14
N GLU A 152 37.38 1.33 7.10
CA GLU A 152 36.32 0.33 7.28
C GLU A 152 35.69 0.42 8.69
N LYS A 153 36.52 0.65 9.72
CA LYS A 153 36.05 0.82 11.09
C LYS A 153 35.23 2.11 11.23
N ALA A 154 35.64 3.18 10.54
CA ALA A 154 34.90 4.43 10.49
C ALA A 154 33.55 4.23 9.79
N ALA A 155 33.52 3.56 8.64
CA ALA A 155 32.29 3.22 7.91
C ALA A 155 31.34 2.35 8.76
N ALA A 156 31.86 1.32 9.42
CA ALA A 156 31.07 0.46 10.31
C ALA A 156 30.46 1.23 11.49
N LYS A 157 31.21 2.18 12.08
CA LYS A 157 30.69 3.08 13.13
C LYS A 157 29.70 4.09 12.58
N LEU A 158 29.94 4.64 11.40
CA LEU A 158 29.07 5.61 10.74
C LEU A 158 27.67 5.02 10.52
N ILE A 159 27.59 3.77 10.03
CA ILE A 159 26.33 3.03 9.86
C ILE A 159 25.55 2.89 11.19
N GLN A 160 26.22 2.83 12.34
CA GLN A 160 25.55 2.78 13.64
C GLN A 160 24.94 4.13 14.07
N HIS A 161 25.44 5.25 13.54
CA HIS A 161 25.00 6.60 13.91
C HIS A 161 24.05 7.22 12.88
N VAL A 162 24.07 6.70 11.65
CA VAL A 162 23.22 7.14 10.54
C VAL A 162 22.00 6.24 10.47
N ASN A 163 20.82 6.81 10.67
CA ASN A 163 19.56 6.11 10.46
C ASN A 163 19.11 6.31 9.01
N TYR A 164 18.63 5.23 8.41
CA TYR A 164 17.85 5.31 7.19
C TYR A 164 16.44 5.79 7.53
N VAL A 165 16.08 6.98 7.07
CA VAL A 165 14.75 7.54 7.31
C VAL A 165 14.09 7.83 5.97
N ALA A 166 13.12 7.00 5.62
CA ALA A 166 12.21 7.30 4.54
C ALA A 166 11.24 8.39 5.00
N GLU A 167 11.06 9.43 4.19
CA GLU A 167 10.33 10.65 4.58
C GLU A 167 8.85 10.42 4.85
N HIS A 168 8.23 9.45 4.18
CA HIS A 168 6.83 9.10 4.38
C HIS A 168 6.63 7.62 4.06
N VAL A 169 6.67 6.79 5.10
CA VAL A 169 6.30 5.37 5.00
C VAL A 169 5.19 5.15 6.01
N PRO A 170 4.01 4.71 5.56
CA PRO A 170 2.92 4.36 6.45
C PRO A 170 3.38 3.38 7.55
N GLY A 171 3.04 3.66 8.80
CA GLY A 171 3.45 2.91 9.99
C GLY A 171 4.89 3.15 10.44
N SER A 172 5.60 4.12 9.87
CA SER A 172 6.99 4.41 10.27
C SER A 172 7.07 5.13 11.62
N MET A 173 8.21 5.01 12.31
CA MET A 173 8.46 5.77 13.55
C MET A 173 8.37 7.29 13.35
N ARG A 174 8.63 7.77 12.14
CA ARG A 174 8.48 9.19 11.79
C ARG A 174 7.01 9.60 11.83
N GLU A 175 6.14 8.87 11.13
CA GLU A 175 4.71 9.17 11.08
C GLU A 175 4.09 9.13 12.49
N ILE A 176 4.49 8.16 13.32
CA ILE A 176 4.07 8.10 14.73
C ILE A 176 4.52 9.35 15.50
N GLN A 177 5.74 9.84 15.25
CA GLN A 177 6.25 11.05 15.89
C GLN A 177 5.50 12.30 15.42
N GLU A 178 5.22 12.41 14.11
CA GLU A 178 4.42 13.50 13.53
C GLU A 178 3.00 13.51 14.13
N MET A 179 2.32 12.36 14.19
CA MET A 179 1.00 12.23 14.82
C MET A 179 1.01 12.63 16.31
N ARG A 180 2.09 12.36 17.03
CA ARG A 180 2.24 12.80 18.44
C ARG A 180 2.39 14.31 18.53
N GLU A 181 3.18 14.92 17.64
CA GLU A 181 3.39 16.36 17.59
C GLU A 181 2.09 17.09 17.26
N GLU A 182 1.28 16.57 16.32
CA GLU A 182 -0.05 17.07 16.01
C GLU A 182 -0.98 17.00 17.24
N LEU A 183 -1.00 15.85 17.94
CA LEU A 183 -1.79 15.69 19.15
C LEU A 183 -1.35 16.66 20.27
N PHE A 184 -0.04 16.84 20.48
CA PHE A 184 0.48 17.82 21.44
C PHE A 184 0.10 19.25 21.08
N SER A 185 0.09 19.59 19.78
CA SER A 185 -0.35 20.90 19.31
C SER A 185 -1.82 21.15 19.64
N ILE A 186 -2.69 20.17 19.40
CA ILE A 186 -4.12 20.24 19.73
C ILE A 186 -4.30 20.42 21.24
N VAL A 187 -3.59 19.63 22.06
CA VAL A 187 -3.68 19.75 23.53
C VAL A 187 -3.28 21.13 24.03
N ASN A 188 -2.24 21.73 23.44
CA ASN A 188 -1.78 23.07 23.81
C ASN A 188 -2.74 24.19 23.39
N THR A 189 -3.56 23.97 22.36
CA THR A 189 -4.44 25.01 21.77
C THR A 189 -5.89 24.86 22.22
N ASP A 190 -6.42 23.64 22.25
CA ASP A 190 -7.81 23.31 22.56
C ASP A 190 -8.00 22.66 23.94
N GLY A 191 -6.91 22.31 24.63
CA GLY A 191 -6.92 21.68 25.93
C GLY A 191 -6.97 20.15 25.89
N MET A 192 -7.18 19.53 27.05
CA MET A 192 -7.14 18.06 27.17
C MET A 192 -8.37 17.41 26.50
N PRO A 193 -8.21 16.25 25.83
CA PRO A 193 -9.33 15.53 25.27
C PRO A 193 -10.28 15.06 26.37
N HIS A 194 -11.57 15.35 26.21
CA HIS A 194 -12.61 14.88 27.15
C HIS A 194 -13.03 13.43 26.88
N ILE A 195 -12.86 12.96 25.64
CA ILE A 195 -13.26 11.63 25.21
C ILE A 195 -12.08 11.00 24.47
N PHE A 196 -11.73 9.80 24.90
CA PHE A 196 -10.83 8.90 24.19
C PHE A 196 -11.62 7.64 23.84
N PHE A 197 -11.72 7.32 22.56
CA PHE A 197 -12.47 6.16 22.09
C PHE A 197 -11.71 5.41 21.01
N THR A 198 -11.79 4.08 21.02
CA THR A 198 -11.27 3.21 19.98
C THR A 198 -12.46 2.52 19.31
N LEU A 199 -12.57 2.66 18.00
CA LEU A 199 -13.63 2.05 17.22
C LEU A 199 -13.07 0.85 16.43
N ASN A 200 -13.71 -0.30 16.55
CA ASN A 200 -13.41 -1.47 15.73
C ASN A 200 -14.71 -2.03 15.14
N PRO A 201 -15.20 -1.47 14.02
CA PRO A 201 -16.42 -1.95 13.36
C PRO A 201 -16.20 -3.39 12.85
N THR A 202 -17.05 -4.32 13.30
CA THR A 202 -16.99 -5.71 12.84
C THR A 202 -17.59 -5.84 11.44
N ASP A 203 -16.75 -6.10 10.46
CA ASP A 203 -17.11 -6.35 9.06
C ASP A 203 -17.78 -7.74 8.86
N THR A 204 -17.43 -8.72 9.68
CA THR A 204 -18.02 -10.06 9.61
C THR A 204 -19.42 -10.15 10.20
N ASN A 205 -19.79 -9.29 11.15
CA ASN A 205 -21.10 -9.34 11.81
C ASN A 205 -22.03 -8.19 11.42
N ASN A 206 -21.59 -7.29 10.53
CA ASN A 206 -22.42 -6.17 10.07
C ASN A 206 -23.01 -6.45 8.68
N PRO A 207 -24.35 -6.37 8.51
CA PRO A 207 -24.99 -6.57 7.21
C PRO A 207 -24.50 -5.60 6.14
N ILE A 208 -24.17 -4.36 6.50
CA ILE A 208 -23.71 -3.35 5.55
C ILE A 208 -22.41 -3.80 4.87
N ALA A 209 -21.47 -4.37 5.63
CA ALA A 209 -20.23 -4.90 5.08
C ALA A 209 -20.47 -6.03 4.05
N GLN A 210 -21.53 -6.83 4.25
CA GLN A 210 -21.93 -7.88 3.31
C GLN A 210 -22.48 -7.29 2.00
N VAL A 211 -23.23 -6.18 2.06
CA VAL A 211 -23.67 -5.43 0.87
C VAL A 211 -22.46 -4.89 0.10
N PHE A 212 -21.50 -4.28 0.79
CA PHE A 212 -20.25 -3.82 0.17
C PHE A 212 -19.51 -4.98 -0.50
N ALA A 213 -19.45 -6.15 0.15
CA ALA A 213 -18.82 -7.35 -0.42
C ALA A 213 -19.56 -7.92 -1.63
N GLY A 214 -20.85 -7.56 -1.81
CA GLY A 214 -21.67 -7.98 -2.96
C GLY A 214 -22.52 -9.20 -2.70
N ARG A 215 -22.72 -9.55 -1.43
CA ARG A 215 -23.69 -10.57 -1.06
C ARG A 215 -25.08 -9.99 -1.31
N GLU A 216 -25.89 -10.69 -2.09
CA GLU A 216 -27.30 -10.34 -2.27
C GLU A 216 -28.05 -10.64 -0.98
N ILE A 217 -28.34 -9.60 -0.21
CA ILE A 217 -29.09 -9.68 1.05
C ILE A 217 -30.23 -8.69 1.05
N ASP A 218 -31.39 -9.12 1.55
CA ASP A 218 -32.51 -8.25 1.86
C ASP A 218 -32.25 -7.64 3.26
N LEU A 219 -31.97 -6.33 3.31
CA LEU A 219 -31.69 -5.64 4.56
C LEU A 219 -32.90 -5.61 5.51
N ASP A 220 -34.13 -5.66 4.98
CA ASP A 220 -35.36 -5.69 5.79
C ASP A 220 -35.59 -7.06 6.43
N LYS A 221 -34.90 -8.10 5.94
CA LYS A 221 -35.04 -9.48 6.39
C LYS A 221 -33.72 -10.14 6.75
N PHE A 222 -32.67 -9.36 6.98
CA PHE A 222 -31.32 -9.89 7.15
C PHE A 222 -31.23 -10.99 8.22
N PHE A 223 -31.94 -10.83 9.34
CA PHE A 223 -31.94 -11.80 10.44
C PHE A 223 -32.97 -12.93 10.29
N HIS A 224 -33.81 -12.92 9.25
CA HIS A 224 -34.85 -13.94 9.03
C HIS A 224 -34.35 -15.16 8.25
N ASP A 225 -33.44 -14.97 7.30
CA ASP A 225 -32.97 -16.02 6.37
C ASP A 225 -31.50 -16.41 6.62
N LEU A 226 -31.07 -16.45 7.88
CA LEU A 226 -29.69 -16.82 8.24
C LEU A 226 -29.49 -18.34 8.11
N ASN A 227 -28.34 -18.76 7.59
CA ASN A 227 -27.93 -20.17 7.54
C ASN A 227 -27.44 -20.64 8.93
N PRO A 228 -28.25 -21.36 9.75
CA PRO A 228 -27.87 -21.66 11.12
C PRO A 228 -26.61 -22.52 11.18
N GLY A 229 -25.63 -22.12 11.99
CA GLY A 229 -24.36 -22.83 12.14
C GLY A 229 -23.32 -22.61 11.03
N ALA A 230 -23.69 -22.05 9.87
CA ALA A 230 -22.77 -21.78 8.76
C ALA A 230 -22.62 -20.28 8.42
N GLU A 231 -23.61 -19.47 8.77
CA GLU A 231 -23.70 -18.05 8.41
C GLU A 231 -22.44 -17.24 8.75
N ASN A 232 -21.83 -17.45 9.93
CA ASN A 232 -20.61 -16.72 10.30
C ASN A 232 -19.43 -17.04 9.35
N SER A 233 -19.31 -18.30 8.95
CA SER A 233 -18.30 -18.75 7.99
C SER A 233 -18.56 -18.14 6.61
N GLU A 234 -19.82 -18.09 6.19
CA GLU A 234 -20.22 -17.50 4.91
C GLU A 234 -19.90 -16.00 4.87
N ARG A 235 -20.27 -15.24 5.91
CA ARG A 235 -19.93 -13.81 6.02
C ARG A 235 -18.43 -13.55 5.99
N SER A 236 -17.67 -14.39 6.69
CA SER A 236 -16.20 -14.33 6.68
C SER A 236 -15.61 -14.65 5.30
N ALA A 237 -16.22 -15.57 4.56
CA ALA A 237 -15.81 -15.93 3.21
C ALA A 237 -16.03 -14.76 2.23
N PHE A 238 -17.19 -14.09 2.28
CA PHE A 238 -17.46 -12.93 1.42
C PHE A 238 -16.48 -11.77 1.66
N ILE A 239 -16.23 -11.45 2.93
CA ILE A 239 -15.29 -10.40 3.32
C ILE A 239 -13.85 -10.74 2.92
N SER A 240 -13.39 -11.96 3.20
CA SER A 240 -12.02 -12.38 2.85
C SER A 240 -11.77 -12.43 1.34
N GLN A 241 -12.80 -12.71 0.54
CA GLN A 241 -12.72 -12.66 -0.92
C GLN A 241 -12.67 -11.22 -1.47
N ASN A 242 -13.13 -10.23 -0.70
CA ASN A 242 -13.16 -8.83 -1.11
C ASN A 242 -12.70 -7.90 0.03
N PRO A 243 -11.39 -7.81 0.31
CA PRO A 243 -10.87 -6.93 1.35
C PRO A 243 -11.05 -5.43 1.02
N VAL A 244 -11.30 -5.05 -0.25
CA VAL A 244 -11.65 -3.67 -0.60
C VAL A 244 -13.01 -3.30 -0.01
N ALA A 245 -13.99 -4.21 -0.06
CA ALA A 245 -15.28 -3.99 0.57
C ALA A 245 -15.17 -3.82 2.09
N ALA A 246 -14.27 -4.57 2.75
CA ALA A 246 -13.99 -4.39 4.17
C ALA A 246 -13.45 -2.98 4.47
N ALA A 247 -12.51 -2.49 3.65
CA ALA A 247 -11.96 -1.15 3.78
C ALA A 247 -13.00 -0.05 3.50
N GLU A 248 -13.85 -0.22 2.49
CA GLU A 248 -14.96 0.69 2.18
C GLU A 248 -15.97 0.75 3.32
N PHE A 249 -16.34 -0.41 3.88
CA PHE A 249 -17.21 -0.49 5.04
C PHE A 249 -16.60 0.21 6.26
N PHE A 250 -15.32 -0.02 6.56
CA PHE A 250 -14.64 0.64 7.65
C PHE A 250 -14.65 2.17 7.47
N HIS A 251 -14.26 2.64 6.28
CA HIS A 251 -14.28 4.07 5.95
C HIS A 251 -15.68 4.67 6.08
N HIS A 252 -16.70 3.99 5.54
CA HIS A 252 -18.09 4.42 5.63
C HIS A 252 -18.58 4.48 7.09
N SER A 253 -18.22 3.49 7.91
CA SER A 253 -18.60 3.43 9.32
C SER A 253 -17.97 4.56 10.15
N VAL A 254 -16.67 4.79 9.97
CA VAL A 254 -15.95 5.89 10.65
C VAL A 254 -16.51 7.24 10.22
N LYS A 255 -16.71 7.45 8.91
CA LYS A 255 -17.28 8.69 8.38
C LYS A 255 -18.68 8.94 8.92
N THR A 256 -19.53 7.91 8.95
CA THR A 256 -20.89 7.99 9.50
C THR A 256 -20.88 8.33 11.00
N LEU A 257 -19.96 7.75 11.77
CA LEU A 257 -19.80 8.10 13.18
C LEU A 257 -19.42 9.57 13.36
N ILE A 258 -18.44 10.07 12.60
CA ILE A 258 -17.98 11.46 12.72
C ILE A 258 -19.06 12.46 12.27
N GLN A 259 -19.72 12.19 11.14
CA GLN A 259 -20.70 13.10 10.57
C GLN A 259 -22.02 13.09 11.35
N ILE A 260 -22.52 11.90 11.67
CA ILE A 260 -23.85 11.73 12.26
C ILE A 260 -23.78 11.65 13.78
N LEU A 261 -22.99 10.74 14.36
CA LEU A 261 -22.98 10.56 15.82
C LEU A 261 -22.28 11.71 16.54
N LEU A 262 -21.14 12.17 16.04
CA LEU A 262 -20.44 13.33 16.58
C LEU A 262 -21.01 14.66 16.06
N GLY A 263 -21.85 14.62 15.02
CA GLY A 263 -22.63 15.77 14.57
C GLY A 263 -21.83 16.82 13.80
N THR A 264 -20.62 16.52 13.32
CA THR A 264 -19.74 17.48 12.62
C THR A 264 -20.36 18.07 11.35
N GLU A 265 -21.29 17.35 10.72
CA GLU A 265 -22.01 17.80 9.52
C GLU A 265 -23.51 18.07 9.76
N ARG A 266 -23.95 18.08 11.02
CA ARG A 266 -25.33 18.48 11.35
C ARG A 266 -25.43 20.00 11.39
N ASP A 267 -26.57 20.54 10.98
CA ASP A 267 -26.84 21.98 11.06
C ASP A 267 -26.71 22.52 12.50
N SER A 268 -27.12 21.72 13.49
CA SER A 268 -27.01 22.07 14.90
C SER A 268 -25.59 21.92 15.48
N LYS A 269 -24.68 21.26 14.74
CA LYS A 269 -23.35 20.81 15.18
C LYS A 269 -23.32 19.95 16.45
N ASN A 270 -24.50 19.54 16.93
CA ASN A 270 -24.65 18.79 18.17
C ASN A 270 -24.72 17.29 17.88
N GLY A 271 -23.69 16.58 18.34
CA GLY A 271 -23.63 15.13 18.39
C GLY A 271 -24.16 14.56 19.71
N ILE A 272 -23.94 13.26 19.92
CA ILE A 272 -24.32 12.53 21.14
C ILE A 272 -23.58 13.04 22.39
N PHE A 273 -22.44 13.71 22.21
CA PHE A 273 -21.61 14.28 23.28
C PHE A 273 -21.70 15.82 23.34
N GLY A 274 -22.65 16.42 22.63
CA GLY A 274 -22.72 17.87 22.43
C GLY A 274 -21.93 18.33 21.20
N GLU A 275 -21.56 19.61 21.17
CA GLU A 275 -20.76 20.19 20.09
C GLU A 275 -19.30 19.76 20.22
N VAL A 276 -18.76 19.18 19.15
CA VAL A 276 -17.35 18.78 19.07
C VAL A 276 -16.54 19.96 18.53
N SER A 277 -15.66 20.53 19.36
CA SER A 277 -14.76 21.61 18.95
C SER A 277 -13.65 21.12 18.02
N VAL A 278 -12.95 20.06 18.43
CA VAL A 278 -11.85 19.43 17.69
C VAL A 278 -11.91 17.92 17.87
N TYR A 279 -11.54 17.19 16.82
CA TYR A 279 -11.28 15.76 16.90
C TYR A 279 -9.97 15.43 16.20
N TYR A 280 -9.28 14.41 16.69
CA TYR A 280 -8.08 13.85 16.07
C TYR A 280 -8.28 12.34 15.95
N GLY A 281 -8.12 11.81 14.74
CA GLY A 281 -8.41 10.42 14.43
C GLY A 281 -7.25 9.78 13.68
N VAL A 282 -6.85 8.59 14.14
CA VAL A 282 -5.81 7.77 13.51
C VAL A 282 -6.41 6.41 13.15
N VAL A 283 -5.91 5.82 12.07
CA VAL A 283 -6.24 4.45 11.67
C VAL A 283 -5.00 3.60 11.93
N GLU A 284 -5.16 2.54 12.72
CA GLU A 284 -4.13 1.52 12.96
C GLU A 284 -4.14 0.43 11.88
#